data_AF-A0A813J458-F1
#
_entry.id   AF-A0A813J458-F1
#
_cell.length_a   1.000
_cell.length_b   1.000
_cell.length_c   1.000
_cell.angle_alpha   90.00
_cell.angle_beta   90.00
_cell.angle_gamma   90.00
#
_symmetry.space_group_name_H-M   'P 1'
#
loop_
_entity.id
_entity.type
_entity.pdbx_description
1 polymer ?
#
loop_
_entity_poly.entity_id
_entity_poly.type
_entity_poly.pdbx_seq_one_letter_code
_entity_poly.pdbx_strand_id
1 'polypeptide(L)'
;KLGGVLLSAEPGQRRSGALLWAHGLGGSCAADELRGLAEILQLAGEGVEEDQRQVLRLDLRGHGRSASAHEEERGAAQYAWSEQAKDYLQAAACESLERPFFGGEASGAAVALHAAIEAG
;
A
#
# COMPACT_ATOMS: atom_id res chain seq x y z
N LYS A 1 2.09 14.10 -4.02
CA LYS A 1 1.02 13.49 -3.20
C LYS A 1 0.98 12.01 -3.56
N LEU A 2 1.10 11.10 -2.59
CA LEU A 2 0.90 9.68 -2.83
C LEU A 2 -0.59 9.44 -3.10
N GLY A 3 -0.91 8.73 -4.17
CA GLY A 3 -2.28 8.39 -4.54
C GLY A 3 -2.65 7.02 -3.96
N GLY A 4 -3.38 7.00 -2.84
CA GLY A 4 -3.99 5.79 -2.31
C GLY A 4 -5.43 5.62 -2.81
N VAL A 5 -5.85 4.38 -3.02
CA VAL A 5 -7.28 4.03 -3.12
C VAL A 5 -7.64 3.17 -1.93
N LEU A 6 -8.53 3.69 -1.10
CA LEU A 6 -9.10 2.96 0.01
C LEU A 6 -10.50 2.48 -0.42
N LEU A 7 -10.74 1.17 -0.34
CA LEU A 7 -11.97 0.55 -0.86
C LEU A 7 -13.15 0.55 0.12
N SER A 8 -12.97 0.92 1.41
CA SER A 8 -14.06 1.10 2.39
C SER A 8 -13.67 1.89 3.67
N ALA A 9 -13.54 3.23 3.64
CA ALA A 9 -13.32 4.03 4.88
C ALA A 9 -14.41 5.04 5.19
N GLU A 10 -14.89 4.97 6.44
CA GLU A 10 -15.42 6.11 7.18
C GLU A 10 -14.27 6.97 7.79
N PRO A 11 -14.24 8.30 7.62
CA PRO A 11 -13.16 9.14 8.16
C PRO A 11 -13.07 9.12 9.70
N GLY A 12 -11.85 9.14 10.25
CA GLY A 12 -11.58 9.49 11.67
C GLY A 12 -11.59 8.36 12.70
N GLN A 13 -11.84 7.11 12.30
CA GLN A 13 -11.75 5.95 13.19
C GLN A 13 -10.36 5.30 13.07
N ARG A 14 -9.69 5.08 14.21
CA ARG A 14 -8.46 4.27 14.26
C ARG A 14 -8.79 2.82 13.91
N ARG A 15 -7.95 2.17 13.11
CA ARG A 15 -8.21 0.82 12.61
C ARG A 15 -7.02 -0.09 12.83
N SER A 16 -7.29 -1.28 13.35
CA SER A 16 -6.30 -2.34 13.49
C SER A 16 -6.46 -3.39 12.39
N GLY A 17 -5.35 -3.92 11.88
CA GLY A 17 -5.36 -5.10 11.02
C GLY A 17 -5.67 -4.85 9.54
N ALA A 18 -5.65 -3.60 9.08
CA ALA A 18 -5.76 -3.30 7.64
C ALA A 18 -4.50 -3.75 6.89
N LEU A 19 -4.68 -4.26 5.66
CA LEU A 19 -3.58 -4.62 4.76
C LEU A 19 -3.25 -3.43 3.86
N LEU A 20 -2.02 -2.92 3.93
CA LEU A 20 -1.46 -2.06 2.89
C LEU A 20 -0.80 -2.93 1.81
N TRP A 21 -1.16 -2.70 0.57
CA TRP A 21 -0.71 -3.47 -0.58
C TRP A 21 -0.23 -2.57 -1.72
N ALA A 22 0.89 -2.93 -2.37
CA ALA A 22 1.30 -2.32 -3.63
C ALA A 22 1.72 -3.35 -4.67
N HIS A 23 1.56 -2.92 -5.91
CA HIS A 23 1.89 -3.63 -7.12
C HIS A 23 3.41 -3.80 -7.33
N GLY A 24 3.77 -4.66 -8.30
CA GLY A 24 5.14 -4.83 -8.78
C GLY A 24 5.61 -3.77 -9.77
N LEU A 25 6.86 -3.86 -10.22
CA LEU A 25 7.49 -2.89 -11.13
C LEU A 25 6.73 -2.80 -12.46
N GLY A 26 6.41 -1.59 -12.91
CA GLY A 26 5.59 -1.37 -14.11
C GLY A 26 4.08 -1.56 -13.90
N GLY A 27 3.66 -1.91 -12.69
CA GLY A 27 2.25 -2.03 -12.31
C GLY A 27 1.59 -0.71 -11.91
N SER A 28 0.32 -0.80 -11.50
CA SER A 28 -0.44 0.25 -10.83
C SER A 28 -1.68 -0.37 -10.20
N CYS A 29 -2.32 0.31 -9.25
CA CYS A 29 -3.63 -0.08 -8.72
C CYS A 29 -4.65 -0.32 -9.83
N ALA A 30 -4.67 0.52 -10.87
CA ALA A 30 -5.57 0.34 -12.01
C ALA A 30 -5.25 -0.93 -12.82
N ALA A 31 -3.96 -1.23 -13.02
CA ALA A 31 -3.55 -2.47 -13.69
C ALA A 31 -3.90 -3.71 -12.84
N ASP A 32 -3.78 -3.62 -11.52
CA ASP A 32 -4.16 -4.68 -10.58
C ASP A 32 -5.67 -4.97 -10.62
N GLU A 33 -6.51 -3.92 -10.74
CA GLU A 33 -7.97 -4.08 -10.93
C GLU A 33 -8.29 -4.85 -12.20
N LEU A 34 -7.67 -4.50 -13.32
CA LEU A 34 -7.88 -5.18 -14.60
C LEU A 34 -7.44 -6.66 -14.56
N ARG A 35 -6.52 -7.02 -13.66
CA ARG A 35 -6.07 -8.40 -13.43
C ARG A 35 -6.95 -9.17 -12.45
N GLY A 36 -7.97 -8.55 -11.85
CA GLY A 36 -8.83 -9.17 -10.85
C GLY A 36 -8.15 -9.33 -9.48
N LEU A 37 -7.08 -8.56 -9.20
CA LEU A 37 -6.33 -8.71 -7.95
C LEU A 37 -7.18 -8.43 -6.70
N ALA A 38 -8.23 -7.61 -6.82
CA ALA A 38 -9.15 -7.35 -5.72
C ALA A 38 -9.81 -8.63 -5.19
N GLU A 39 -10.11 -9.61 -6.05
CA GLU A 39 -10.71 -10.90 -5.65
C GLU A 39 -9.67 -11.80 -4.94
N ILE A 40 -8.40 -11.70 -5.32
CA ILE A 40 -7.31 -12.44 -4.69
C ILE A 40 -6.97 -11.86 -3.31
N LEU A 41 -7.01 -10.53 -3.20
CA LEU A 41 -6.72 -9.80 -1.96
C LEU A 41 -7.92 -9.74 -1.01
N GLN A 42 -9.11 -10.14 -1.46
CA GLN A 42 -10.16 -10.60 -0.56
C GLN A 42 -9.66 -11.89 0.11
N LEU A 43 -8.89 -11.72 1.19
CA LEU A 43 -8.40 -12.82 2.00
C LEU A 43 -9.62 -13.57 2.55
N ALA A 44 -10.04 -14.63 1.88
CA ALA A 44 -11.03 -15.55 2.41
C ALA A 44 -10.37 -16.36 3.53
N GLY A 45 -10.89 -16.21 4.74
CA GLY A 45 -10.53 -17.05 5.87
C GLY A 45 -11.75 -17.19 6.76
N GLU A 46 -12.08 -18.42 7.11
CA GLU A 46 -13.16 -18.71 8.05
C GLU A 46 -12.94 -17.92 9.35
N GLY A 47 -13.98 -17.25 9.85
CA GLY A 47 -13.97 -16.60 11.16
C GLY A 47 -13.45 -15.16 11.22
N VAL A 48 -13.29 -14.46 10.09
CA VAL A 48 -13.04 -13.01 10.12
C VAL A 48 -14.26 -12.30 9.55
N GLU A 49 -14.89 -11.49 10.39
CA GLU A 49 -16.04 -10.65 10.04
C GLU A 49 -15.70 -9.76 8.81
N GLU A 50 -16.67 -9.59 7.89
CA GLU A 50 -16.53 -8.77 6.67
C GLU A 50 -16.05 -7.34 6.96
N ASP A 51 -16.44 -6.77 8.11
CA ASP A 51 -16.07 -5.40 8.54
C ASP A 51 -14.59 -5.25 8.97
N GLN A 52 -13.83 -6.33 9.09
CA GLN A 52 -12.45 -6.31 9.63
C GLN A 52 -11.35 -6.32 8.56
N ARG A 53 -11.68 -6.49 7.27
CA ARG A 53 -10.67 -6.70 6.21
C ARG A 53 -10.58 -5.52 5.26
N GLN A 54 -9.89 -4.47 5.68
CA GLN A 54 -9.62 -3.35 4.80
C GLN A 54 -8.29 -3.53 4.07
N VAL A 55 -8.36 -3.54 2.74
CA VAL A 55 -7.17 -3.49 1.89
C VAL A 55 -7.02 -2.08 1.34
N LEU A 56 -5.92 -1.42 1.70
CA LEU A 56 -5.49 -0.17 1.11
C LEU A 56 -4.49 -0.47 0.01
N ARG A 57 -4.79 -0.02 -1.21
CA ARG A 57 -3.89 -0.22 -2.34
C ARG A 57 -3.18 1.07 -2.68
N LEU A 58 -1.86 0.97 -2.83
CA LEU A 58 -0.98 2.10 -3.12
C LEU A 58 -0.31 1.96 -4.48
N ASP A 59 -0.38 3.05 -5.24
CA ASP A 59 0.52 3.27 -6.36
C ASP A 59 1.89 3.73 -5.83
N LEU A 60 2.95 2.98 -6.13
CA LEU A 60 4.32 3.37 -5.81
C LEU A 60 4.72 4.64 -6.59
N ARG A 61 5.72 5.38 -6.09
CA ARG A 61 6.27 6.56 -6.79
C ARG A 61 6.54 6.26 -8.26
N GLY A 62 6.13 7.16 -9.15
CA GLY A 62 6.29 7.00 -10.60
C GLY A 62 5.27 6.09 -11.29
N HIS A 63 4.30 5.56 -10.55
CA HIS A 63 3.28 4.67 -11.10
C HIS A 63 1.88 5.21 -10.81
N GLY A 64 0.92 4.87 -11.67
CA GLY A 64 -0.51 5.17 -11.50
C GLY A 64 -0.79 6.61 -11.04
N ARG A 65 -1.53 6.75 -9.94
CA ARG A 65 -1.89 8.05 -9.34
C ARG A 65 -0.72 8.75 -8.66
N SER A 66 0.35 8.02 -8.37
CA SER A 66 1.62 8.52 -7.83
C SER A 66 2.67 8.81 -8.92
N ALA A 67 2.27 8.87 -10.19
CA ALA A 67 3.19 9.12 -11.32
C ALA A 67 3.93 10.46 -11.22
N SER A 68 3.35 11.47 -10.58
CA SER A 68 4.00 12.77 -10.35
C SER A 68 4.70 12.88 -8.98
N ALA A 69 4.72 11.81 -8.19
CA ALA A 69 5.37 11.78 -6.87
C ALA A 69 6.90 11.59 -7.02
N HIS A 70 7.53 12.57 -7.68
CA HIS A 70 8.94 12.63 -7.96
C HIS A 70 9.57 13.85 -7.27
N GLU A 71 10.65 13.62 -6.55
CA GLU A 71 11.47 14.64 -5.90
C GLU A 71 12.79 14.74 -6.68
N GLU A 72 12.88 15.70 -7.60
CA GLU A 72 14.01 15.84 -8.54
C GLU A 72 15.36 15.90 -7.83
N GLU A 73 15.44 16.64 -6.72
CA GLU A 73 16.64 16.82 -5.91
C GLU A 73 17.20 15.50 -5.34
N ARG A 74 16.34 14.48 -5.18
CA ARG A 74 16.75 13.17 -4.66
C ARG A 74 17.17 12.20 -5.75
N GLY A 75 16.96 12.55 -7.01
CA GLY A 75 17.33 11.73 -8.17
C GLY A 75 16.82 10.29 -8.05
N ALA A 76 17.62 9.31 -8.46
CA ALA A 76 17.23 7.91 -8.46
C ALA A 76 17.11 7.30 -7.05
N ALA A 77 17.73 7.89 -6.03
CA ALA A 77 17.76 7.34 -4.67
C ALA A 77 16.36 7.23 -4.04
N GLN A 78 15.43 8.10 -4.45
CA GLN A 78 14.04 8.06 -3.97
C GLN A 78 13.26 6.80 -4.37
N TYR A 79 13.77 6.02 -5.33
CA TYR A 79 13.15 4.77 -5.79
C TYR A 79 13.74 3.53 -5.11
N ALA A 80 14.69 3.69 -4.19
CA ALA A 80 15.16 2.60 -3.36
C ALA A 80 14.00 2.05 -2.51
N TRP A 81 13.95 0.73 -2.29
CA TRP A 81 12.85 0.10 -1.55
C TRP A 81 12.69 0.65 -0.13
N SER A 82 13.78 1.00 0.54
CA SER A 82 13.76 1.65 1.86
C SER A 82 13.16 3.05 1.83
N GLU A 83 13.27 3.78 0.72
CA GLU A 83 12.65 5.10 0.58
C GLU A 83 11.17 5.00 0.23
N GLN A 84 10.80 4.04 -0.62
CA GLN A 84 9.40 3.73 -0.91
C GLN A 84 8.67 3.13 0.31
N ALA A 85 9.39 2.47 1.23
CA ALA A 85 8.83 1.97 2.48
C ALA A 85 8.33 3.12 3.38
N LYS A 86 8.99 4.28 3.37
CA LYS A 86 8.55 5.47 4.11
C LYS A 86 7.21 5.98 3.59
N ASP A 87 6.95 5.87 2.28
CA ASP A 87 5.66 6.22 1.70
C ASP A 87 4.54 5.28 2.20
N TYR A 88 4.84 4.00 2.37
CA TYR A 88 3.96 3.00 2.97
C TYR A 88 3.58 3.36 4.41
N LEU A 89 4.58 3.71 5.23
CA LEU A 89 4.38 4.12 6.61
C LEU A 89 3.61 5.44 6.70
N GLN A 90 3.91 6.38 5.81
CA GLN A 90 3.19 7.64 5.72
C GLN A 90 1.73 7.41 5.34
N ALA A 91 1.44 6.53 4.38
CA ALA A 91 0.07 6.19 4.03
C ALA A 91 -0.68 5.55 5.19
N ALA A 92 -0.05 4.60 5.90
CA ALA A 92 -0.65 4.00 7.10
C ALA A 92 -0.96 5.06 8.18
N ALA A 93 -0.07 6.02 8.38
CA ALA A 93 -0.27 7.12 9.32
C ALA A 93 -1.40 8.06 8.89
N CYS A 94 -1.46 8.44 7.60
CA CYS A 94 -2.54 9.27 7.05
C CYS A 94 -3.92 8.61 7.22
N GLU A 95 -3.97 7.29 7.14
CA GLU A 95 -5.20 6.50 7.24
C GLU A 95 -5.47 6.01 8.68
N SER A 96 -4.71 6.51 9.67
CA SER A 96 -4.86 6.20 11.09
C SER A 96 -4.85 4.69 11.41
N LEU A 97 -3.96 3.94 10.76
CA LEU A 97 -3.84 2.49 10.95
C LEU A 97 -2.94 2.17 12.14
N GLU A 98 -3.53 1.59 13.18
CA GLU A 98 -2.83 1.08 14.35
C GLU A 98 -2.48 -0.39 14.10
N ARG A 99 -1.25 -0.67 13.65
CA ARG A 99 -0.76 -2.03 13.30
C ARG A 99 -1.34 -2.56 11.98
N PRO A 100 -1.03 -1.92 10.85
CA PRO A 100 -1.33 -2.49 9.54
C PRO A 100 -0.49 -3.75 9.28
N PHE A 101 -0.99 -4.63 8.44
CA PHE A 101 -0.18 -5.60 7.71
C PHE A 101 0.38 -4.92 6.46
N PHE A 102 1.62 -5.22 6.10
CA PHE A 102 2.21 -4.77 4.84
C PHE A 102 2.35 -5.96 3.89
N GLY A 103 1.90 -5.80 2.65
CA GLY A 103 2.02 -6.79 1.60
C GLY A 103 2.30 -6.15 0.25
N GLY A 104 2.62 -6.97 -0.74
CA GLY A 104 2.79 -6.49 -2.11
C GLY A 104 3.22 -7.61 -3.06
N GLU A 105 3.27 -7.27 -4.35
CA GLU A 105 3.73 -8.16 -5.41
C GLU A 105 5.13 -7.76 -5.89
N ALA A 106 6.05 -8.73 -6.05
CA ALA A 106 7.40 -8.51 -6.61
C ALA A 106 8.15 -7.34 -5.93
N SER A 107 8.40 -6.22 -6.63
CA SER A 107 9.03 -5.04 -6.03
C SER A 107 8.20 -4.43 -4.89
N GLY A 108 6.86 -4.50 -4.99
CA GLY A 108 5.97 -4.11 -3.90
C GLY A 108 6.17 -4.98 -2.65
N ALA A 109 6.46 -6.28 -2.83
CA ALA A 109 6.79 -7.18 -1.70
C ALA A 109 8.09 -6.78 -1.00
N ALA A 110 9.10 -6.35 -1.76
CA ALA A 110 10.35 -5.84 -1.19
C ALA A 110 10.11 -4.55 -0.38
N VAL A 111 9.34 -3.61 -0.92
CA VAL A 111 8.93 -2.39 -0.19
C VAL A 111 8.16 -2.72 1.09
N ALA A 112 7.21 -3.65 1.02
CA ALA A 112 6.43 -4.09 2.18
C ALA A 112 7.31 -4.71 3.27
N LEU A 113 8.32 -5.51 2.90
CA LEU A 113 9.28 -6.07 3.85
C LEU A 113 10.09 -4.98 4.55
N HIS A 114 10.58 -3.99 3.80
CA HIS A 114 11.27 -2.84 4.39
C HIS A 114 10.38 -2.06 5.35
N ALA A 115 9.11 -1.82 4.98
CA ALA A 115 8.15 -1.14 5.85
C ALA A 115 7.86 -1.94 7.12
N ALA A 116 7.74 -3.27 7.02
CA ALA A 116 7.52 -4.14 8.17
C ALA A 116 8.71 -4.12 9.16
N ILE A 117 9.95 -4.08 8.65
CA ILE A 117 11.15 -3.97 9.49
C ILE A 117 11.20 -2.60 10.20
N GLU A 118 10.83 -1.53 9.52
CA GLU A 118 10.86 -0.17 10.08
C GLU A 118 9.71 0.11 11.07
N ALA A 119 8.58 -0.60 10.94
CA ALA A 119 7.42 -0.47 11.83
C ALA A 119 7.49 -1.34 13.11
N GLY A 120 8.42 -2.30 13.17
CA GLY A 120 8.63 -3.21 14.31
C GLY A 120 9.56 -2.64 15.37
#